data_AF-A0A260BMC9-F1
#
_entry.id   AF-A0A260BMC9-F1
#
_cell.length_a   1.000
_cell.length_b   1.000
_cell.length_c   1.000
_cell.angle_alpha   90.00
_cell.angle_beta   90.00
_cell.angle_gamma   90.00
#
_symmetry.space_group_name_H-M   'P 1'
#
loop_
_entity.id
_entity.type
_entity.pdbx_description
1 polymer ?
#
loop_
_entity_poly.entity_id
_entity_poly.type
_entity_poly.pdbx_seq_one_letter_code
_entity_poly.pdbx_strand_id
1 'polypeptide(L)'
;MKLAPTLDDAIDIAADVLAKAALLDYRMPRRDDGVTAAWAEIFVDEPIWIKEALEAVAIHYKKPDPTRLMPGTVLAIVAAIPIGPDSSDERVDSWLLGCAQHPYSFAIEEHTGVKTPRWDDTPAGFDTAAAKAWATNGNIVWVREHRDELAQGLRRNGHRFADLHRESRPRGALIER
;
A
#
# COMPACT_ATOMS: atom_id res chain seq x y z
N MET A 1 12.32 9.64 1.46
CA MET A 1 11.39 8.51 1.34
C MET A 1 10.02 9.10 1.08
N LYS A 2 9.43 8.87 -0.10
CA LYS A 2 8.17 9.49 -0.52
C LYS A 2 6.99 8.71 0.10
N LEU A 3 6.10 9.40 0.80
CA LEU A 3 4.89 8.81 1.42
C LEU A 3 3.70 8.79 0.45
N ALA A 4 3.70 9.67 -0.54
CA ALA A 4 2.69 9.78 -1.59
C ALA A 4 3.36 10.22 -2.90
N PRO A 5 2.79 9.90 -4.07
CA PRO A 5 3.31 10.32 -5.35
C PRO A 5 3.21 11.84 -5.51
N THR A 6 4.28 12.44 -6.05
CA THR A 6 4.22 13.81 -6.59
C THR A 6 3.36 13.83 -7.86
N LEU A 7 3.04 15.01 -8.38
CA LEU A 7 2.29 15.12 -9.64
C LEU A 7 2.99 14.36 -10.78
N ASP A 8 4.31 14.46 -10.90
CA ASP A 8 5.07 13.75 -11.94
C ASP A 8 4.96 12.22 -11.76
N ASP A 9 5.10 11.72 -10.53
CA ASP A 9 4.94 10.29 -10.25
C ASP A 9 3.49 9.83 -10.56
N ALA A 10 2.50 10.67 -10.25
CA ALA A 10 1.09 10.39 -10.50
C ALA A 10 0.76 10.36 -12.00
N ILE A 11 1.39 11.22 -12.81
CA ILE A 11 1.30 11.22 -14.27
C ILE A 11 1.83 9.91 -14.84
N ASP A 12 2.99 9.46 -14.38
CA ASP A 12 3.58 8.19 -14.83
C ASP A 12 2.68 7.00 -14.47
N ILE A 13 2.17 6.95 -13.23
CA ILE A 13 1.23 5.91 -12.80
C ILE A 13 -0.05 5.94 -13.65
N ALA A 14 -0.64 7.11 -13.86
CA ALA A 14 -1.85 7.28 -14.67
C ALA A 14 -1.64 6.83 -16.12
N ALA A 15 -0.52 7.22 -16.73
CA ALA A 15 -0.15 6.84 -18.08
C ALA A 15 -0.08 5.32 -18.27
N ASP A 16 0.58 4.62 -17.35
CA ASP A 16 0.78 3.18 -17.41
C ASP A 16 -0.50 2.39 -17.11
N VAL A 17 -1.29 2.86 -16.13
CA VAL A 17 -2.61 2.29 -15.82
C VAL A 17 -3.55 2.41 -17.01
N LEU A 18 -3.63 3.59 -17.64
CA LEU A 18 -4.44 3.84 -18.82
C LEU A 18 -3.99 2.97 -19.99
N ALA A 19 -2.68 2.89 -20.23
CA ALA A 19 -2.11 2.05 -21.29
C ALA A 19 -2.49 0.58 -21.09
N LYS A 20 -2.30 0.03 -19.89
CA LYS A 20 -2.64 -1.36 -19.58
C LYS A 20 -4.14 -1.62 -19.69
N ALA A 21 -4.98 -0.71 -19.19
CA ALA A 21 -6.43 -0.84 -19.26
C ALA A 21 -6.94 -0.81 -20.71
N ALA A 22 -6.37 0.04 -21.57
CA ALA A 22 -6.75 0.14 -22.98
C ALA A 22 -6.42 -1.13 -23.78
N LEU A 23 -5.44 -1.94 -23.35
CA LEU A 23 -5.17 -3.25 -23.94
C LEU A 23 -6.24 -4.30 -23.59
N LEU A 24 -7.02 -4.08 -22.52
CA LEU A 24 -8.00 -5.04 -22.00
C LEU A 24 -9.45 -4.62 -22.28
N ASP A 25 -9.72 -3.33 -22.45
CA ASP A 25 -11.07 -2.78 -22.57
C ASP A 25 -11.13 -1.67 -23.63
N TYR A 26 -11.79 -1.98 -24.75
CA TYR A 26 -11.96 -1.07 -25.87
C TYR A 26 -12.74 0.22 -25.53
N ARG A 27 -13.46 0.24 -24.40
CA ARG A 27 -14.23 1.41 -23.93
C ARG A 27 -13.35 2.44 -23.23
N MET A 28 -12.09 2.10 -22.96
CA MET A 28 -11.14 3.03 -22.35
C MET A 28 -10.91 4.22 -23.29
N PRO A 29 -10.78 5.44 -22.74
CA PRO A 29 -10.45 6.59 -23.54
C PRO A 29 -9.11 6.36 -24.24
N ARG A 30 -8.97 6.91 -25.46
CA ARG A 30 -7.66 7.00 -26.09
C ARG A 30 -6.75 7.80 -25.16
N ARG A 31 -5.55 7.28 -24.89
CA ARG A 31 -4.55 8.00 -24.10
C ARG A 31 -4.15 9.27 -24.86
N ASP A 32 -4.36 10.40 -24.20
CA ASP A 32 -3.80 11.71 -24.54
C ASP A 32 -3.40 12.41 -23.24
N ASP A 33 -2.66 13.51 -23.37
CA ASP A 33 -2.09 14.22 -22.22
C ASP A 33 -3.16 14.77 -21.27
N GLY A 34 -4.33 15.16 -21.79
CA GLY A 34 -5.44 15.67 -20.99
C GLY A 34 -6.10 14.59 -20.15
N VAL A 35 -6.34 13.41 -20.74
CA VAL A 35 -6.87 12.24 -20.03
C VAL A 35 -5.89 11.77 -18.96
N THR A 36 -4.60 11.71 -19.27
CA THR A 36 -3.56 11.33 -18.31
C THR A 36 -3.47 12.32 -17.15
N ALA A 37 -3.47 13.63 -17.42
CA ALA A 37 -3.46 14.66 -16.37
C ALA A 37 -4.69 14.55 -15.46
N ALA A 38 -5.89 14.39 -16.02
CA ALA A 38 -7.12 14.25 -15.23
C ALA A 38 -7.13 13.00 -14.34
N TRP A 39 -6.48 11.90 -14.76
CA TRP A 39 -6.29 10.72 -13.92
C TRP A 39 -5.24 10.96 -12.84
N ALA A 40 -4.13 11.62 -13.19
CA ALA A 40 -3.05 11.93 -12.27
C ALA A 40 -3.53 12.82 -11.12
N GLU A 41 -4.40 13.80 -11.39
CA GLU A 41 -5.02 14.65 -10.36
C GLU A 41 -5.76 13.85 -9.27
N ILE A 42 -6.33 12.69 -9.62
CA ILE A 42 -6.98 11.79 -8.65
C ILE A 42 -5.97 10.97 -7.86
N PHE A 43 -4.77 10.74 -8.39
CA PHE A 43 -3.72 9.94 -7.75
C PHE A 43 -2.75 10.76 -6.87
N VAL A 44 -2.71 12.08 -7.03
CA VAL A 44 -1.89 12.98 -6.20
C VAL A 44 -2.25 12.80 -4.72
N ASP A 45 -1.23 12.76 -3.87
CA ASP A 45 -1.33 12.60 -2.41
C ASP A 45 -1.98 11.30 -1.91
N GLU A 46 -2.37 10.39 -2.81
CA GLU A 46 -2.96 9.09 -2.46
C GLU A 46 -1.88 8.00 -2.28
N PRO A 47 -2.09 7.00 -1.40
CA PRO A 47 -1.15 5.90 -1.21
C PRO A 47 -1.23 4.89 -2.36
N ILE A 48 -0.73 5.28 -3.53
CA ILE A 48 -0.69 4.48 -4.76
C ILE A 48 0.75 4.34 -5.27
N TRP A 49 1.06 3.14 -5.76
CA TRP A 49 2.37 2.78 -6.31
C TRP A 49 2.17 2.06 -7.63
N ILE A 50 3.11 2.22 -8.57
CA ILE A 50 2.95 1.74 -9.95
C ILE A 50 2.63 0.24 -10.03
N LYS A 51 3.36 -0.59 -9.29
CA LYS A 51 3.18 -2.05 -9.31
C LYS A 51 1.78 -2.43 -8.85
N GLU A 52 1.33 -1.91 -7.72
CA GLU A 52 0.00 -2.13 -7.17
C GLU A 52 -1.10 -1.55 -8.06
N ALA A 53 -0.88 -0.39 -8.68
CA ALA A 53 -1.82 0.22 -9.60
C ALA A 53 -2.06 -0.67 -10.84
N LEU A 54 -0.97 -1.22 -11.41
CA LEU A 54 -1.07 -2.18 -12.51
C LEU A 54 -1.69 -3.50 -12.08
N GLU A 55 -1.45 -3.97 -10.86
CA GLU A 55 -2.13 -5.14 -10.30
C GLU A 55 -3.63 -4.87 -10.12
N ALA A 56 -4.02 -3.67 -9.69
CA ALA A 56 -5.41 -3.26 -9.56
C ALA A 56 -6.17 -3.31 -10.90
N VAL A 57 -5.52 -2.94 -12.01
CA VAL A 57 -6.08 -3.13 -13.37
C VAL A 57 -6.37 -4.61 -13.63
N ALA A 58 -5.41 -5.50 -13.33
CA ALA A 58 -5.57 -6.94 -13.53
C ALA A 58 -6.68 -7.52 -12.63
N ILE A 59 -6.75 -7.12 -11.36
CA ILE A 59 -7.80 -7.53 -10.42
C ILE A 59 -9.17 -7.06 -10.90
N HIS A 60 -9.29 -5.84 -11.41
CA HIS A 60 -10.56 -5.31 -11.90
C HIS A 60 -11.10 -6.11 -13.08
N TYR A 61 -10.27 -6.36 -14.09
CA TYR A 61 -10.68 -7.05 -15.31
C TYR A 61 -10.79 -8.58 -15.18
N LYS A 62 -10.35 -9.18 -14.08
CA LYS A 62 -10.62 -10.59 -13.73
C LYS A 62 -12.04 -10.83 -13.23
N LYS A 63 -12.79 -9.78 -12.87
CA LYS A 63 -14.20 -9.90 -12.41
C LYS A 63 -15.09 -10.32 -13.58
N PRO A 64 -16.21 -11.04 -13.33
CA PRO A 64 -17.23 -11.23 -14.35
C PRO A 64 -17.82 -9.87 -14.73
N ASP A 65 -17.99 -9.63 -16.04
CA ASP A 65 -18.57 -8.41 -16.62
C ASP A 65 -18.03 -7.09 -16.05
N PRO A 66 -16.72 -6.82 -16.18
CA PRO A 66 -16.13 -5.63 -15.59
C PRO A 66 -16.70 -4.37 -16.24
N THR A 67 -17.13 -3.41 -15.41
CA THR A 67 -17.44 -2.05 -15.87
C THR A 67 -16.16 -1.37 -16.36
N ARG A 68 -16.29 -0.26 -17.09
CA ARG A 68 -15.12 0.53 -17.50
C ARG A 68 -14.33 0.95 -16.25
N LEU A 69 -13.01 0.80 -16.28
CA LEU A 69 -12.14 1.20 -15.18
C LEU A 69 -12.15 2.73 -15.02
N MET A 70 -12.21 3.18 -13.77
CA MET A 70 -12.15 4.59 -13.37
C MET A 70 -11.00 4.78 -12.37
N PRO A 71 -10.38 5.96 -12.27
CA PRO A 71 -9.22 6.17 -11.40
C PRO A 71 -9.54 5.88 -9.92
N GLY A 72 -10.70 6.30 -9.42
CA GLY A 72 -11.13 5.98 -8.05
C GLY A 72 -11.29 4.48 -7.78
N THR A 73 -11.64 3.68 -8.80
CA THR A 73 -11.68 2.21 -8.68
C THR A 73 -10.28 1.62 -8.50
N VAL A 74 -9.27 2.21 -9.15
CA VAL A 74 -7.87 1.79 -8.97
C VAL A 74 -7.43 2.01 -7.53
N LEU A 75 -7.66 3.20 -6.98
CA LEU A 75 -7.34 3.52 -5.58
C LEU A 75 -8.04 2.57 -4.61
N ALA A 76 -9.33 2.34 -4.79
CA ALA A 76 -10.10 1.43 -3.94
C ALA A 76 -9.54 0.00 -3.95
N ILE A 77 -9.11 -0.49 -5.12
CA ILE A 77 -8.50 -1.82 -5.22
C ILE A 77 -7.10 -1.81 -4.59
N VAL A 78 -6.26 -0.81 -4.84
CA VAL A 78 -4.91 -0.70 -4.26
C VAL A 78 -4.97 -0.69 -2.73
N ALA A 79 -5.88 0.09 -2.15
CA ALA A 79 -6.10 0.14 -0.70
C ALA A 79 -6.55 -1.22 -0.12
N ALA A 80 -7.25 -2.04 -0.91
CA ALA A 80 -7.71 -3.37 -0.51
C ALA A 80 -6.69 -4.49 -0.73
N ILE A 81 -5.62 -4.26 -1.51
CA ILE A 81 -4.53 -5.23 -1.63
C ILE A 81 -3.80 -5.27 -0.28
N PRO A 82 -3.61 -6.43 0.37
CA PRO A 82 -2.84 -6.51 1.61
C PRO A 82 -1.36 -6.22 1.38
N ILE A 83 -0.67 -5.66 2.38
CA ILE A 83 0.79 -5.62 2.38
C ILE A 83 1.31 -7.07 2.46
N GLY A 84 2.31 -7.42 1.65
CA GLY A 84 2.76 -8.79 1.58
C GLY A 84 3.99 -9.03 0.70
N PRO A 85 4.22 -10.28 0.29
CA PRO A 85 5.43 -10.67 -0.44
C PRO A 85 5.57 -10.02 -1.81
N ASP A 86 4.42 -9.78 -2.44
CA ASP A 86 4.35 -9.20 -3.77
C ASP A 86 4.26 -7.66 -3.74
N SER A 87 4.32 -7.02 -2.58
CA SER A 87 4.32 -5.56 -2.50
C SER A 87 5.60 -4.96 -3.08
N SER A 88 5.47 -3.79 -3.69
CA SER A 88 6.60 -2.98 -4.14
C SER A 88 7.45 -2.49 -2.98
N ASP A 89 8.72 -2.18 -3.24
CA ASP A 89 9.63 -1.63 -2.21
C ASP A 89 9.11 -0.28 -1.68
N GLU A 90 8.57 0.56 -2.56
CA GLU A 90 7.98 1.85 -2.21
C GLU A 90 6.80 1.70 -1.26
N ARG A 91 5.93 0.72 -1.53
CA ARG A 91 4.81 0.39 -0.65
C ARG A 91 5.26 -0.12 0.70
N VAL A 92 6.24 -1.02 0.72
CA VAL A 92 6.83 -1.55 1.94
C VAL A 92 7.41 -0.41 2.78
N ASP A 93 8.17 0.49 2.17
CA ASP A 93 8.75 1.65 2.83
C ASP A 93 7.70 2.59 3.42
N SER A 94 6.66 2.88 2.64
CA SER A 94 5.55 3.72 3.12
C SER A 94 4.82 3.08 4.29
N TRP A 95 4.54 1.78 4.23
CA TRP A 95 3.89 1.05 5.32
C TRP A 95 4.75 1.03 6.58
N LEU A 96 6.06 0.72 6.45
CA LEU A 96 6.99 0.71 7.56
C LEU A 96 7.08 2.08 8.24
N LEU A 97 7.14 3.17 7.47
CA LEU A 97 7.19 4.52 8.03
C LEU A 97 5.87 4.92 8.71
N GLY A 98 4.74 4.53 8.14
CA GLY A 98 3.43 4.72 8.76
C GLY A 98 3.34 4.02 10.11
N CYS A 99 3.73 2.74 10.18
CA CYS A 99 3.79 1.99 11.43
C CYS A 99 4.80 2.59 12.41
N ALA A 100 5.93 3.11 11.93
CA ALA A 100 6.97 3.68 12.79
C ALA A 100 6.48 4.89 13.61
N GLN A 101 5.45 5.61 13.14
CA GLN A 101 4.81 6.70 13.88
C GLN A 101 4.13 6.25 15.19
N HIS A 102 3.89 4.95 15.33
CA HIS A 102 3.21 4.33 16.46
C HIS A 102 4.16 3.42 17.24
N PRO A 103 5.06 3.99 18.09
CA PRO A 103 6.15 3.25 18.74
C PRO A 103 5.70 2.13 19.70
N TYR A 104 4.45 2.15 20.12
CA TYR A 104 3.87 1.12 21.01
C TYR A 104 3.03 0.08 20.26
N SER A 105 2.95 0.16 18.92
CA SER A 105 2.21 -0.79 18.10
C SER A 105 3.03 -2.06 17.86
N PHE A 106 2.38 -3.22 17.90
CA PHE A 106 2.97 -4.50 17.54
C PHE A 106 2.90 -4.79 16.03
N ALA A 107 2.31 -3.91 15.22
CA ALA A 107 2.03 -4.18 13.80
C ALA A 107 3.27 -4.62 13.00
N ILE A 108 4.43 -4.00 13.25
CA ILE A 108 5.70 -4.38 12.61
C ILE A 108 6.09 -5.79 13.02
N GLU A 109 6.08 -6.12 14.32
CA GLU A 109 6.42 -7.45 14.82
C GLU A 109 5.47 -8.53 14.29
N GLU A 110 4.17 -8.24 14.25
CA GLU A 110 3.14 -9.16 13.75
C GLU A 110 3.35 -9.49 12.26
N HIS A 111 3.63 -8.49 11.42
CA HIS A 111 3.73 -8.71 9.97
C HIS A 111 5.14 -9.14 9.51
N THR A 112 6.18 -8.72 10.22
CA THR A 112 7.58 -9.00 9.84
C THR A 112 8.17 -10.19 10.60
N GLY A 113 7.63 -10.52 11.79
CA GLY A 113 8.24 -11.47 12.74
C GLY A 113 9.49 -10.93 13.43
N VAL A 114 9.90 -9.69 13.16
CA VAL A 114 11.08 -9.05 13.75
C VAL A 114 10.64 -8.29 15.00
N LYS A 115 11.31 -8.56 16.13
CA LYS A 115 10.99 -7.88 17.39
C LYS A 115 11.39 -6.42 17.32
N THR A 116 10.45 -5.54 17.65
CA THR A 116 10.70 -4.11 17.76
C THR A 116 11.21 -3.75 19.16
N PRO A 117 12.05 -2.70 19.29
CA PRO A 117 12.44 -2.18 20.60
C PRO A 117 11.21 -1.74 21.39
N ARG A 118 11.26 -1.96 22.71
CA ARG A 118 10.27 -1.40 23.63
C ARG A 118 10.72 -0.01 24.04
N TRP A 119 9.90 1.00 23.75
CA TRP A 119 10.19 2.41 24.06
C TRP A 119 9.62 2.82 25.42
N ASP A 120 9.63 1.88 26.37
CA ASP A 120 8.97 2.02 27.68
C ASP A 120 9.87 2.76 28.69
N ASP A 121 11.19 2.73 28.49
CA ASP A 121 12.20 3.40 29.32
C ASP A 121 12.33 4.89 28.97
N THR A 122 11.24 5.64 29.16
CA THR A 122 11.20 7.08 28.92
C THR A 122 12.24 7.80 29.80
N PRO A 123 13.07 8.71 29.24
CA PRO A 123 14.02 9.48 30.02
C PRO A 123 13.36 10.29 31.14
N ALA A 124 14.01 10.34 32.31
CA ALA A 124 13.52 11.12 33.44
C ALA A 124 13.37 12.61 33.09
N GLY A 125 12.27 13.23 33.52
CA GLY A 125 11.98 14.65 33.28
C GLY A 125 11.22 14.95 31.98
N PHE A 126 10.86 13.92 31.21
CA PHE A 126 9.99 14.10 30.04
C PHE A 126 8.53 14.16 30.47
N ASP A 127 7.78 15.12 29.93
CA ASP A 127 6.33 15.06 29.99
C ASP A 127 5.77 14.03 28.99
N THR A 128 4.47 13.77 29.02
CA THR A 128 3.82 12.78 28.15
C THR A 128 4.02 13.06 26.65
N ALA A 129 4.03 14.33 26.24
CA ALA A 129 4.18 14.70 24.84
C ALA A 129 5.62 14.51 24.37
N ALA A 130 6.58 14.95 25.18
CA ALA A 130 8.01 14.76 24.95
C ALA A 130 8.38 13.27 24.92
N ALA A 131 7.83 12.48 25.84
CA ALA A 131 8.03 11.03 25.90
C ALA A 131 7.58 10.34 24.61
N LYS A 132 6.38 10.67 24.14
CA LYS A 132 5.84 10.15 22.89
C LYS A 132 6.70 10.55 21.69
N ALA A 133 7.10 11.82 21.60
CA ALA A 133 7.95 12.30 20.51
C ALA A 133 9.32 11.60 20.50
N TRP A 134 9.93 11.38 21.67
CA TRP A 134 11.16 10.63 21.81
C TRP A 134 11.03 9.19 21.34
N ALA A 135 9.99 8.49 21.79
CA ALA A 135 9.71 7.11 21.39
C ALA A 135 9.45 7.00 19.89
N THR A 136 8.63 7.90 19.32
CA THR A 136 8.35 7.93 17.87
C THR A 136 9.63 8.17 17.07
N ASN A 137 10.47 9.13 17.47
CA ASN A 137 11.72 9.42 16.77
C ASN A 137 12.70 8.23 16.84
N GLY A 138 12.85 7.63 18.02
CA GLY A 138 13.68 6.43 18.18
C GLY A 138 13.20 5.28 17.30
N ASN A 139 11.90 5.06 17.25
CA ASN A 139 11.30 4.00 16.44
C ASN A 139 11.50 4.23 14.94
N ILE A 140 11.35 5.47 14.46
CA ILE A 140 11.62 5.83 13.06
C ILE A 140 13.07 5.58 12.69
N VAL A 141 14.03 5.93 13.56
CA VAL A 141 15.46 5.67 13.33
C VAL A 141 15.71 4.18 13.26
N TRP A 142 15.23 3.41 14.23
CA TRP A 142 15.42 1.96 14.27
C TRP A 142 14.84 1.26 13.03
N VAL A 143 13.63 1.64 12.60
CA VAL A 143 12.99 1.09 11.38
C VAL A 143 13.82 1.37 10.14
N ARG A 144 14.45 2.55 10.03
CA ARG A 144 15.34 2.88 8.92
C ARG A 144 16.61 2.03 8.92
N GLU A 145 17.20 1.82 10.09
CA GLU A 145 18.42 1.01 10.24
C GLU A 145 18.17 -0.47 9.94
N HIS A 146 16.97 -0.97 10.22
CA HIS A 146 16.59 -2.37 10.04
C HIS A 146 15.71 -2.60 8.80
N ARG A 147 15.62 -1.62 7.89
CA ARG A 147 14.69 -1.62 6.76
C ARG A 147 14.72 -2.92 5.96
N ASP A 148 15.91 -3.40 5.60
CA ASP A 148 16.05 -4.60 4.77
C ASP A 148 15.62 -5.88 5.48
N GLU A 149 15.91 -5.99 6.78
CA GLU A 149 15.45 -7.12 7.60
C GLU A 149 13.92 -7.13 7.70
N LEU A 150 13.31 -5.97 7.96
CA LEU A 150 11.87 -5.80 8.05
C LEU A 150 11.19 -6.10 6.71
N ALA A 151 11.73 -5.59 5.60
CA ALA A 151 11.22 -5.87 4.26
C ALA A 151 11.29 -7.38 3.92
N GLN A 152 12.41 -8.04 4.25
CA GLN A 152 12.53 -9.49 4.09
C GLN A 152 11.58 -10.26 5.02
N GLY A 153 11.32 -9.76 6.22
CA GLY A 153 10.34 -10.32 7.17
C GLY A 153 8.92 -10.27 6.59
N LEU A 154 8.50 -9.10 6.11
CA LEU A 154 7.21 -8.92 5.41
C LEU A 154 7.06 -9.88 4.23
N ARG A 155 8.12 -10.02 3.43
CA ARG A 155 8.09 -10.92 2.26
C ARG A 155 8.01 -12.39 2.64
N ARG A 156 8.62 -12.80 3.75
CA ARG A 156 8.55 -14.19 4.24
C ARG A 156 7.19 -14.50 4.89
N ASN A 157 6.68 -13.59 5.70
CA ASN A 157 5.51 -13.83 6.54
C ASN A 157 4.19 -13.41 5.91
N GLY A 158 4.20 -12.58 4.86
CA GLY A 158 2.99 -12.10 4.20
C GLY A 158 2.10 -13.19 3.60
N HIS A 159 2.64 -14.37 3.29
CA HIS A 159 1.83 -15.54 2.89
C HIS A 159 0.86 -15.99 3.99
N ARG A 160 1.27 -15.90 5.26
CA ARG A 160 0.49 -16.36 6.41
C ARG A 160 -0.75 -15.50 6.66
N PHE A 161 -0.68 -14.21 6.35
CA PHE A 161 -1.81 -13.27 6.47
C PHE A 161 -2.69 -13.24 5.21
N ALA A 162 -2.09 -13.41 4.02
CA ALA A 162 -2.84 -13.52 2.77
C ALA A 162 -3.79 -14.73 2.76
N ASP A 163 -3.37 -15.86 3.35
CA ASP A 163 -4.19 -17.06 3.46
C ASP A 163 -5.37 -16.90 4.45
N LEU A 164 -5.15 -16.26 5.61
CA LEU A 164 -6.20 -15.95 6.58
C LEU A 164 -7.31 -15.04 5.99
N HIS A 165 -6.92 -14.07 5.16
CA HIS A 165 -7.89 -13.20 4.46
C HIS A 165 -8.55 -13.88 3.25
N ARG A 166 -7.91 -14.87 2.62
CA ARG A 166 -8.50 -15.66 1.53
C ARG A 166 -9.57 -16.63 2.05
N GLU A 167 -9.38 -17.21 3.24
CA GLU A 167 -10.34 -18.09 3.90
C GLU A 167 -11.57 -17.35 4.45
N SER A 168 -11.43 -16.06 4.75
CA SER A 168 -12.50 -15.20 5.28
C SER A 168 -13.45 -14.63 4.20
N ARG A 169 -13.18 -14.85 2.91
CA ARG A 169 -14.11 -14.46 1.83
C ARG A 169 -15.15 -15.57 1.65
N PRO A 170 -16.47 -15.28 1.74
CA PRO A 170 -17.48 -16.28 1.45
C PRO A 170 -17.29 -16.80 0.03
N ARG A 171 -16.97 -18.09 -0.10
CA ARG A 171 -17.03 -18.80 -1.39
C ARG A 171 -18.45 -18.59 -1.91
N GLY A 172 -18.57 -18.13 -3.15
CA GLY A 172 -19.79 -17.61 -3.72
C GLY A 172 -21.03 -18.38 -3.30
N ALA A 173 -21.99 -17.66 -2.72
CA ALA A 173 -23.38 -18.08 -2.77
C ALA A 173 -23.75 -18.11 -4.27
N LEU A 174 -23.77 -19.33 -4.82
CA LEU A 174 -24.53 -19.65 -6.02
C LEU A 174 -25.98 -19.17 -5.79
N ILE A 175 -26.34 -18.04 -6.38
CA ILE A 175 -27.74 -17.68 -6.54
C ILE A 175 -28.16 -18.31 -7.86
N GLU A 176 -28.71 -19.51 -7.77
CA GLU A 176 -29.67 -19.98 -8.77
C GLU A 176 -30.90 -19.07 -8.68
N ARG A 177 -31.22 -18.38 -9.78
CA ARG A 177 -32.58 -18.13 -10.29
C ARG A 177 -32.54 -17.37 -11.61
#